data_AF-A0A139BSR5-F1
#
_entry.id   AF-A0A139BSR5-F1
#
_cell.length_a   1.000
_cell.length_b   1.000
_cell.length_c   1.000
_cell.angle_alpha   90.00
_cell.angle_beta   90.00
_cell.angle_gamma   90.00
#
_symmetry.space_group_name_H-M   'P 1'
#
loop_
_entity.id
_entity.type
_entity.pdbx_description
1 polymer ?
#
loop_
_entity_poly.entity_id
_entity_poly.type
_entity_poly.pdbx_seq_one_letter_code
_entity_poly.pdbx_strand_id
1 'polypeptide(L)' 'MSDVKKPFIRPKVPDGHAFRVTTRQKEIVPGQFFVGYETIWEPHQKEVPYTTPKKP' A
#
# COMPACT_ATOMS: atom_id res chain seq x y z
N MET A 1 -34.14 13.39 21.44
CA MET A 1 -32.78 13.68 20.96
C MET A 1 -32.38 12.53 20.05
N SER A 2 -32.39 12.74 18.74
CA SER A 2 -32.01 11.73 17.76
C SER A 2 -30.51 11.53 17.84
N ASP A 3 -30.07 10.38 18.35
CA ASP A 3 -28.67 9.94 18.30
C ASP A 3 -28.26 9.74 16.84
N VAL A 4 -27.81 10.84 16.22
CA VAL A 4 -27.14 10.79 14.92
C VAL A 4 -25.84 10.05 15.16
N LYS A 5 -25.88 8.74 14.90
CA LYS A 5 -24.72 7.84 14.91
C LYS A 5 -23.68 8.43 13.97
N LYS A 6 -22.73 9.22 14.50
CA LYS A 6 -21.66 9.82 13.70
C LYS A 6 -21.00 8.68 12.94
N PRO A 7 -20.94 8.74 11.60
CA PRO A 7 -20.31 7.67 10.84
C PRO A 7 -18.85 7.59 11.30
N PHE A 8 -18.38 6.37 11.63
CA PHE A 8 -17.02 6.13 12.06
C PHE A 8 -16.09 6.30 10.85
N ILE A 9 -15.82 7.56 10.49
CA ILE A 9 -15.01 7.91 9.34
C ILE A 9 -13.69 8.42 9.89
N ARG A 10 -12.63 7.63 9.74
CA ARG A 10 -11.27 8.14 9.92
C ARG A 10 -10.92 9.00 8.69
N PRO A 11 -10.21 10.12 8.87
CA PRO A 11 -9.78 10.93 7.74
C PRO A 11 -8.92 10.10 6.79
N LYS A 12 -9.06 10.35 5.49
CA LYS A 12 -8.20 9.74 4.48
C LYS A 12 -6.83 10.43 4.56
N VAL A 13 -5.81 9.66 4.91
CA VAL A 13 -4.42 10.10 4.94
C VAL A 13 -3.90 10.13 3.49
N PRO A 14 -3.11 11.14 3.09
CA PRO A 14 -2.42 11.15 1.81
C PRO A 14 -1.52 9.92 1.63
N ASP A 15 -1.31 9.51 0.38
CA ASP A 15 -0.41 8.40 0.07
C ASP A 15 1.03 8.73 0.48
N GLY A 16 1.68 7.79 1.16
CA GLY A 16 3.09 7.90 1.51
C GLY A 16 3.95 7.50 0.32
N HIS A 17 4.80 8.42 -0.16
CA HIS A 17 5.75 8.14 -1.24
C HIS A 17 7.17 8.10 -0.72
N ALA A 18 7.83 6.97 -0.91
CA ALA A 18 9.27 6.80 -0.72
C ALA A 18 9.89 6.25 -2.02
N PHE A 19 11.21 6.17 -2.07
CA PHE A 19 11.91 5.73 -3.28
C PHE A 19 11.50 4.31 -3.68
N ARG A 20 10.73 4.20 -4.78
CA ARG A 20 10.16 2.94 -5.32
C ARG A 20 9.24 2.20 -4.34
N VAL A 21 8.68 2.91 -3.36
CA VAL A 21 7.75 2.36 -2.39
C VAL A 21 6.59 3.32 -2.21
N THR A 22 5.37 2.85 -2.46
CA THR A 22 4.16 3.64 -2.22
C THR A 22 3.31 2.95 -1.16
N THR A 23 2.97 3.69 -0.10
CA THR A 23 2.11 3.21 0.98
C THR A 23 0.75 3.89 0.89
N ARG A 24 -0.32 3.10 0.73
CA ARG A 24 -1.70 3.61 0.63
C ARG A 24 -2.54 3.13 1.80
N GLN A 25 -3.44 3.99 2.27
CA GLN A 25 -4.43 3.61 3.29
C GLN A 25 -5.51 2.73 2.66
N LYS A 26 -5.77 1.55 3.26
CA LYS A 26 -6.85 0.66 2.83
C LYS A 26 -8.22 1.21 3.22
N GLU A 27 -9.26 0.67 2.59
CA GLU A 27 -10.64 0.97 2.93
C GLU A 27 -10.93 0.68 4.41
N ILE A 28 -11.69 1.56 5.05
CA ILE A 28 -12.04 1.44 6.46
C ILE A 28 -13.16 0.40 6.57
N VAL A 29 -12.84 -0.75 7.15
CA VAL A 29 -13.83 -1.82 7.39
C VAL A 29 -14.66 -1.48 8.64
N PRO A 30 -16.00 -1.38 8.53
CA PRO A 30 -16.86 -1.11 9.68
C PRO A 30 -16.71 -2.20 10.76
N GLY A 31 -16.50 -1.78 12.02
CA GLY A 31 -16.35 -2.70 13.15
C GLY A 31 -14.91 -3.11 13.47
N GLN A 32 -13.93 -2.76 12.62
CA GLN A 32 -12.51 -2.90 12.96
C GLN A 32 -11.96 -1.63 13.62
N PHE A 33 -11.16 -1.83 14.66
CA PHE A 33 -10.53 -0.73 15.40
C PHE A 33 -9.22 -0.25 14.77
N PHE A 34 -8.75 -0.86 13.69
CA PHE A 34 -7.53 -0.49 12.98
C PHE A 34 -7.83 -0.13 11.52
N VAL A 35 -6.89 0.60 10.91
CA VAL A 35 -6.88 0.88 9.47
C VAL A 35 -5.67 0.21 8.89
N GLY A 36 -5.87 -0.65 7.90
CA GLY A 36 -4.78 -1.31 7.20
C GLY A 36 -4.07 -0.37 6.24
N TYR A 37 -2.81 -0.65 5.95
CA TYR A 37 -2.05 -0.01 4.87
C TYR A 37 -1.61 -1.06 3.86
N GLU A 38 -1.50 -0.66 2.60
CA GLU A 38 -0.92 -1.44 1.53
C GLU A 38 0.40 -0.81 1.11
N THR A 39 1.42 -1.65 0.94
CA THR A 39 2.74 -1.21 0.49
C THR A 39 3.01 -1.81 -0.88
N ILE A 40 3.16 -0.95 -1.88
CA ILE A 40 3.46 -1.30 -3.27
C ILE A 40 4.95 -1.06 -3.49
N TRP A 41 5.66 -2.09 -3.95
CA TRP A 41 7.11 -2.05 -4.23
C TRP A 41 7.34 -2.06 -5.73
N GLU A 42 8.12 -1.09 -6.21
CA GLU A 42 8.54 -1.04 -7.60
C GLU A 42 9.93 -1.69 -7.78
N PRO A 43 10.18 -2.40 -8.89
CA PRO A 43 11.46 -3.04 -9.13
C PRO A 43 12.62 -2.05 -9.08
N HIS A 44 13.61 -2.32 -8.22
CA HIS A 44 14.77 -1.45 -8.07
C HIS A 44 15.86 -1.72 -9.13
N GLN A 45 16.02 -2.98 -9.51
CA GLN A 45 17.08 -3.44 -10.40
C GLN A 45 16.50 -3.96 -11.72
N LYS A 46 17.27 -3.82 -12.79
CA LYS A 46 16.95 -4.44 -14.07
C LYS A 46 17.19 -5.94 -13.95
N GLU A 47 16.15 -6.74 -14.15
CA GLU A 47 16.31 -8.18 -14.30
C GLU A 47 16.89 -8.48 -15.68
N VAL A 48 18.01 -9.19 -15.71
CA VAL A 48 18.63 -9.70 -16.94
C VAL A 48 18.62 -11.22 -16.84
N PRO A 49 18.07 -11.95 -17.83
CA PRO A 49 18.07 -13.40 -17.79
C PRO A 49 19.51 -13.92 -17.81
N TYR A 50 19.78 -14.96 -17.03
CA TYR A 50 21.08 -15.62 -17.03
C TYR A 50 21.33 -16.27 -18.40
N THR A 51 22.44 -15.92 -19.04
CA THR A 51 22.88 -16.55 -20.29
C THR A 51 24.10 -17.42 -20.00
N THR A 52 24.02 -18.72 -20.31
CA THR A 52 25.19 -19.59 -20.27
C THR A 52 26.26 -19.03 -21.23
N PRO A 53 27.48 -18.72 -20.76
CA PRO A 53 28.52 -18.22 -21.63
C PRO A 53 28.81 -19.25 -22.74
N LYS A 54 29.07 -18.76 -23.97
CA LYS A 54 29.46 -19.66 -25.07
C LYS A 54 30.71 -20.43 -24.65
N LYS A 55 30.67 -21.76 -24.82
CA LYS A 55 31.83 -22.62 -24.56
C LYS A 55 33.01 -22.15 -25.42
N PRO A 56 34.24 -22.21 -24.90
CA PRO A 56 35.45 -21.86 -25.65
C PRO A 56 35.61 -22.75 -26.89
#